data_AF-A0A7J3ZQE1-F1
#
_entry.id   AF-A0A7J3ZQE1-F1
#
_cell.length_a   1.000
_cell.length_b   1.000
_cell.length_c   1.000
_cell.angle_alpha   90.00
_cell.angle_beta   90.00
_cell.angle_gamma   90.00
#
_symmetry.space_group_name_H-M   'P 1'
#
loop_
_entity.id
_entity.type
_entity.pdbx_description
1 polymer ?
#
loop_
_entity_poly.entity_id
_entity_poly.type
_entity_poly.pdbx_seq_one_letter_code
_entity_poly.pdbx_strand_id
1 'polypeptide(L)'
;MSEENPDVKDILKRLDDLINVLKIILDDLAEISRALKVHVGSKIEETIPSPSFRPITSQMQRLRTIDDIQRIFPQDLLGLLLFEVTEDYIIVKPRQYLGSENFARIASIVRDQLRGEYVSHGKESHFRIPRKI
;
A
#
# COMPACT_ATOMS: atom_id res chain seq x y z
N MET A 1 -12.91 -36.05 31.47
CA MET A 1 -12.41 -35.98 30.09
C MET A 1 -11.01 -35.42 30.18
N SER A 2 -9.98 -36.25 30.03
CA SER A 2 -8.59 -35.81 30.15
C SER A 2 -8.20 -35.06 28.88
N GLU A 3 -7.89 -33.77 29.00
CA GLU A 3 -7.28 -32.98 27.94
C GLU A 3 -5.86 -33.54 27.68
N GLU A 4 -5.75 -34.35 26.63
CA GLU A 4 -4.48 -34.78 26.06
C GLU A 4 -3.77 -33.52 25.54
N ASN A 5 -2.78 -33.05 26.31
CA ASN A 5 -1.96 -31.91 25.91
C ASN A 5 -1.13 -32.37 24.69
N PRO A 6 -1.21 -31.68 23.54
CA PRO A 6 -0.50 -32.10 22.34
C PRO A 6 1.00 -32.14 22.63
N ASP A 7 1.65 -33.24 22.23
CA ASP A 7 3.09 -33.43 22.41
C ASP A 7 3.85 -32.31 21.69
N VAL A 8 4.96 -31.86 22.27
CA VAL A 8 5.79 -30.77 21.70
C VAL A 8 6.17 -31.08 20.26
N LYS A 9 6.34 -32.36 19.91
CA LYS A 9 6.67 -32.81 18.56
C LYS A 9 5.54 -32.57 17.57
N ASP A 10 4.29 -32.72 17.99
CA ASP A 10 3.11 -32.41 17.18
C ASP A 10 2.97 -30.90 16.96
N ILE A 11 3.28 -30.08 17.97
CA ILE A 11 3.30 -28.62 17.85
C ILE A 11 4.36 -28.17 16.85
N LEU A 12 5.58 -28.72 16.93
CA LEU A 12 6.66 -28.41 16.00
C LEU A 12 6.30 -28.81 14.56
N LYS A 13 5.67 -29.98 14.38
CA LYS A 13 5.20 -30.44 13.07
C LYS A 13 4.13 -29.51 12.48
N ARG A 14 3.18 -29.05 13.29
CA ARG A 14 2.17 -28.06 12.87
C ARG A 14 2.79 -26.72 12.51
N LEU A 15 3.84 -26.31 13.21
CA LEU A 15 4.56 -25.07 12.93
C LEU A 15 5.28 -25.15 11.59
N ASP A 16 5.94 -26.27 11.30
CA ASP A 16 6.60 -26.49 10.00
C ASP A 16 5.61 -26.51 8.83
N ASP A 17 4.47 -27.19 9.01
CA ASP A 17 3.38 -27.21 8.04
C ASP A 17 2.83 -25.80 7.76
N LEU A 18 2.62 -25.00 8.81
CA LEU A 18 2.16 -23.62 8.67
C LEU A 18 3.17 -22.73 7.95
N ILE A 19 4.47 -22.91 8.21
CA ILE A 19 5.53 -22.20 7.48
C ILE A 19 5.48 -22.55 5.99
N ASN A 20 5.26 -23.83 5.67
CA ASN A 20 5.20 -24.28 4.29
C ASN A 20 3.98 -23.70 3.55
N VAL A 21 2.80 -23.70 4.19
CA VAL A 21 1.60 -23.03 3.66
C VAL A 21 1.86 -21.54 3.44
N LEU A 22 2.51 -20.87 4.39
CA LEU A 22 2.83 -19.45 4.26
C LEU A 22 3.77 -19.17 3.08
N LYS A 23 4.76 -20.03 2.83
CA LYS A 23 5.64 -19.95 1.65
C LYS A 23 4.87 -20.08 0.35
N ILE A 24 3.92 -21.01 0.27
CA ILE A 24 3.07 -21.18 -0.91
C ILE A 24 2.26 -19.91 -1.17
N ILE A 25 1.64 -19.35 -0.13
CA ILE A 25 0.87 -18.11 -0.25
C ILE A 25 1.74 -16.93 -0.70
N LEU A 26 2.99 -16.85 -0.22
CA LEU A 26 3.93 -15.80 -0.63
C LEU A 26 4.27 -15.89 -2.12
N ASP A 27 4.50 -17.10 -2.63
CA ASP A 27 4.80 -17.31 -4.05
C ASP A 27 3.59 -16.98 -4.94
N ASP A 28 2.40 -17.43 -4.53
CA ASP A 28 1.13 -17.16 -5.20
C ASP A 28 0.83 -15.65 -5.26
N LEU A 29 1.04 -14.93 -4.15
CA LEU A 29 0.91 -13.49 -4.10
C LEU A 29 1.91 -12.78 -5.02
N ALA A 30 3.15 -13.30 -5.12
CA ALA A 30 4.16 -12.78 -6.04
C ALA A 30 3.77 -13.03 -7.51
N GLU A 31 3.15 -14.16 -7.83
CA GLU A 31 2.57 -14.43 -9.14
C GLU A 31 1.43 -13.45 -9.48
N ILE A 32 0.48 -13.27 -8.57
CA ILE A 32 -0.64 -12.33 -8.75
C ILE A 32 -0.14 -10.89 -8.91
N SER A 33 0.88 -10.49 -8.14
CA SER A 33 1.51 -9.16 -8.26
C SER A 33 2.14 -8.95 -9.64
N ARG A 34 2.83 -9.96 -10.18
CA ARG A 34 3.38 -9.95 -11.54
C ARG A 34 2.27 -9.84 -12.58
N ALA A 35 1.21 -10.64 -12.44
CA ALA A 35 0.05 -10.61 -13.35
C ALA A 35 -0.65 -9.25 -13.35
N LEU A 36 -0.85 -8.65 -12.16
CA LEU A 36 -1.44 -7.33 -12.03
C LEU A 36 -0.53 -6.26 -12.65
N LYS A 37 0.79 -6.33 -12.44
CA LYS A 37 1.75 -5.40 -13.05
C LYS A 37 1.75 -5.49 -14.58
N VAL A 38 1.60 -6.69 -15.15
CA VAL A 38 1.41 -6.86 -16.60
C VAL A 38 0.10 -6.24 -17.06
N HIS A 39 -1.00 -6.45 -16.34
CA HIS A 39 -2.31 -5.90 -16.74
C HIS A 39 -2.37 -4.36 -16.61
N VAL A 40 -1.78 -3.80 -15.56
CA VAL A 40 -1.65 -2.34 -15.38
C VAL A 40 -0.66 -1.74 -16.37
N GLY A 41 0.44 -2.43 -16.67
CA GLY A 41 1.41 -2.05 -17.70
C GLY A 41 0.82 -2.12 -19.12
N SER A 42 -0.13 -3.01 -19.37
CA SER A 42 -0.79 -3.13 -20.68
C SER A 42 -1.83 -2.02 -20.94
N LYS A 43 -2.20 -1.21 -19.93
CA LYS A 43 -3.08 -0.04 -20.10
C LYS A 43 -2.34 1.21 -20.63
N ILE A 44 -1.01 1.20 -20.69
CA ILE A 44 -0.17 2.33 -21.15
C ILE A 44 0.44 2.15 -22.55
N GLU A 45 0.21 1.03 -23.24
CA GLU A 45 0.76 0.77 -24.58
C GLU A 45 -0.33 0.42 -25.61
N GLU A 46 -1.32 1.30 -25.78
CA GLU A 46 -2.11 1.32 -27.02
C GLU A 46 -2.32 2.77 -27.48
N THR A 47 -1.23 3.49 -27.67
CA THR A 47 -1.18 4.70 -28.51
C THR A 47 0.28 5.02 -28.83
N ILE A 48 0.80 4.41 -29.90
CA ILE A 48 1.92 5.01 -30.62
C ILE A 48 1.50 5.02 -32.10
N PRO A 49 1.69 6.14 -32.79
CA PRO A 49 2.97 6.23 -33.49
C PRO A 49 3.66 7.60 -33.33
N SER A 50 4.99 7.54 -33.36
CA SER A 50 5.91 8.57 -33.86
C SER A 50 6.70 9.41 -32.85
N PRO A 51 7.93 9.82 -33.24
CA PRO A 51 9.06 9.98 -32.32
C PRO A 51 9.23 11.44 -31.92
N SER A 52 9.21 11.69 -30.62
CA SER A 52 9.81 12.92 -30.10
C SER A 52 10.19 12.72 -28.64
N PHE A 53 11.47 12.44 -28.45
CA PHE A 53 12.17 12.92 -27.27
C PHE A 53 11.95 14.44 -27.17
N ARG A 54 11.07 14.85 -26.27
CA ARG A 54 11.14 16.16 -25.62
C ARG A 54 10.79 15.96 -24.14
N PRO A 55 11.72 16.22 -23.20
CA PRO A 55 11.36 16.35 -21.80
C PRO A 55 10.60 17.66 -21.67
N ILE A 56 9.26 17.62 -21.74
CA ILE A 56 8.44 18.81 -21.52
C ILE A 56 8.24 18.95 -20.02
N THR A 57 9.26 19.49 -19.36
CA THR A 57 9.04 20.32 -18.18
C THR A 57 8.21 21.53 -18.60
N SER A 58 6.94 21.62 -18.17
CA SER A 58 6.26 22.88 -17.82
C SER A 58 4.84 22.62 -17.28
N GLN A 59 4.76 22.57 -15.96
CA GLN A 59 3.81 23.35 -15.16
C GLN A 59 2.37 23.46 -15.67
N MET A 60 1.51 22.48 -15.37
CA MET A 60 0.12 22.78 -15.03
C MET A 60 -0.51 21.58 -14.31
N GLN A 61 -0.85 21.81 -13.04
CA GLN A 61 -1.44 20.87 -12.08
C GLN A 61 -0.49 19.75 -11.63
N ARG A 62 0.26 19.99 -10.54
CA ARG A 62 0.88 18.92 -9.74
C ARG A 62 -0.24 18.08 -9.11
N LEU A 63 -0.91 17.26 -9.89
CA LEU A 63 -1.77 16.21 -9.38
C LEU A 63 -0.84 15.23 -8.66
N ARG A 64 -0.83 15.27 -7.32
CA ARG A 64 -0.19 14.20 -6.55
C ARG A 64 -0.81 12.89 -7.01
N THR A 65 -0.03 12.06 -7.68
CA THR A 65 -0.47 10.71 -8.05
C THR A 65 -0.09 9.79 -6.88
N ILE A 66 -0.77 8.65 -6.74
CA ILE A 66 -0.45 7.65 -5.68
C ILE A 66 1.04 7.34 -5.67
N ASP A 67 1.68 7.28 -6.84
CA ASP A 67 3.12 7.05 -6.99
C ASP A 67 3.97 8.10 -6.26
N ASP A 68 3.58 9.37 -6.32
CA ASP A 68 4.29 10.48 -5.66
C ASP A 68 4.17 10.36 -4.13
N ILE A 69 2.97 9.98 -3.66
CA ILE A 69 2.71 9.68 -2.25
C ILE A 69 3.51 8.45 -1.81
N GLN A 70 3.51 7.39 -2.61
CA GLN A 70 4.23 6.15 -2.34
C GLN A 70 5.75 6.34 -2.33
N ARG A 71 6.32 7.27 -3.10
CA ARG A 71 7.75 7.61 -3.00
C ARG A 71 8.12 8.31 -1.71
N ILE A 72 7.18 9.08 -1.15
CA ILE A 72 7.37 9.81 0.10
C ILE A 72 7.22 8.88 1.31
N PHE A 73 6.34 7.88 1.21
CA PHE A 73 6.16 6.89 2.25
C PHE A 73 7.16 5.73 2.11
N PRO A 74 7.84 5.33 3.19
CA PRO A 74 8.61 4.10 3.18
C PRO A 74 7.67 2.90 2.92
N GLN A 75 8.14 1.93 2.12
CA GLN A 75 7.35 0.77 1.68
C GLN A 75 6.74 -0.05 2.83
N ASP A 76 7.42 -0.06 3.97
CA ASP A 76 6.96 -0.70 5.20
C ASP A 76 5.60 -0.15 5.68
N LEU A 77 5.39 1.17 5.53
CA LEU A 77 4.13 1.84 5.90
C LEU A 77 3.08 1.72 4.79
N LEU A 78 3.50 1.60 3.53
CA LEU A 78 2.58 1.43 2.40
C LEU A 78 1.81 0.12 2.47
N GLY A 79 2.45 -0.97 2.91
CA GLY A 79 1.76 -2.25 3.08
C GLY A 79 0.63 -2.22 4.12
N LEU A 80 0.71 -1.26 5.06
CA LEU A 80 -0.27 -1.07 6.15
C LEU A 80 -1.41 -0.13 5.75
N LEU A 81 -1.30 0.55 4.61
CA LEU A 81 -2.18 1.62 4.17
C LEU A 81 -2.82 1.26 2.83
N LEU A 82 -4.13 1.47 2.72
CA LEU A 82 -4.87 1.42 1.47
C LEU A 82 -5.02 2.84 0.93
N PHE A 83 -4.62 3.06 -0.33
CA PHE A 83 -4.70 4.34 -1.00
C PHE A 83 -5.85 4.32 -2.01
N GLU A 84 -6.85 5.16 -1.82
CA GLU A 84 -7.95 5.38 -2.75
C GLU A 84 -7.84 6.77 -3.36
N VAL A 85 -7.79 6.85 -4.69
CA VAL A 85 -7.78 8.13 -5.41
C VAL A 85 -9.20 8.51 -5.75
N THR A 86 -9.59 9.68 -5.26
CA THR A 86 -10.80 10.39 -5.68
C THR A 86 -10.41 11.58 -6.57
N GLU A 87 -11.41 12.25 -7.12
CA GLU A 87 -11.26 13.37 -8.07
C GLU A 87 -10.48 14.55 -7.46
N ASP A 88 -10.81 14.98 -6.23
CA ASP A 88 -10.13 16.08 -5.54
C ASP A 88 -9.23 15.64 -4.35
N TYR A 89 -9.42 14.42 -3.83
CA TYR A 89 -8.73 13.95 -2.63
C TYR A 89 -8.18 12.53 -2.79
N ILE A 90 -7.14 12.22 -2.02
CA ILE A 90 -6.59 10.87 -1.87
C ILE A 90 -6.88 10.44 -0.44
N ILE A 91 -7.65 9.38 -0.32
CA ILE A 91 -8.04 8.80 0.96
C ILE A 91 -7.05 7.69 1.27
N VAL A 92 -6.46 7.74 2.46
CA VAL A 92 -5.51 6.74 2.94
C VAL A 92 -6.09 6.07 4.17
N LYS A 93 -6.51 4.81 4.02
CA LYS A 93 -7.14 4.02 5.08
C LYS A 93 -6.13 3.04 5.70
N PRO A 94 -5.96 3.00 7.03
CA PRO A 94 -5.20 1.94 7.69
C PRO A 94 -5.89 0.60 7.49
N ARG A 95 -5.16 -0.41 7.02
CA ARG A 95 -5.64 -1.80 6.96
C ARG A 95 -5.57 -2.51 8.31
N GLN A 96 -4.67 -2.04 9.17
CA GLN A 96 -4.45 -2.57 10.51
C GLN A 96 -4.13 -1.44 11.49
N TYR A 97 -4.08 -1.77 12.77
CA TYR A 97 -3.61 -0.84 13.78
C TYR A 97 -2.14 -0.51 13.53
N LEU A 98 -1.89 0.75 13.17
CA LEU A 98 -0.53 1.26 12.89
C LEU A 98 0.31 1.36 14.17
N GLY A 99 -0.32 1.50 15.34
CA GLY A 99 0.41 1.85 16.57
C GLY A 99 0.80 3.32 16.62
N SER A 100 1.19 3.80 17.79
CA SER A 100 1.53 5.20 18.04
C SER A 100 2.74 5.67 17.23
N GLU A 101 3.75 4.81 17.02
CA GLU A 101 4.96 5.18 16.28
C GLU A 101 4.69 5.34 14.78
N ASN A 102 4.12 4.31 14.13
CA ASN A 102 3.83 4.39 12.69
C ASN A 102 2.77 5.45 12.40
N PHE A 103 1.77 5.60 13.27
CA PHE A 103 0.78 6.67 13.15
C PHE A 103 1.45 8.05 13.19
N ALA A 104 2.35 8.30 14.14
CA ALA A 104 3.05 9.57 14.24
C ALA A 104 3.92 9.85 13.00
N ARG A 105 4.64 8.85 12.49
CA ARG A 105 5.40 8.98 11.23
C ARG A 105 4.50 9.33 10.06
N ILE A 106 3.38 8.61 9.92
CA ILE A 106 2.44 8.84 8.82
C ILE A 106 1.81 10.22 8.94
N ALA A 107 1.33 10.59 10.13
CA ALA A 107 0.72 11.89 10.37
C ALA A 107 1.69 13.04 10.08
N SER A 108 2.96 12.91 10.47
CA SER A 108 3.99 13.90 10.15
C SER A 108 4.22 14.00 8.64
N ILE A 109 4.35 12.88 7.93
CA ILE A 109 4.51 12.89 6.47
C ILE A 109 3.28 13.49 5.78
N VAL A 110 2.08 13.09 6.19
CA VAL A 110 0.82 13.57 5.63
C VAL A 110 0.67 15.08 5.84
N ARG A 111 0.94 15.59 7.04
CA ARG A 111 0.81 17.02 7.34
C ARG A 111 1.91 17.86 6.70
N ASP A 112 3.16 17.45 6.87
CA ASP A 112 4.33 18.26 6.54
C ASP A 112 4.61 18.24 5.03
N GLN A 113 4.60 17.05 4.43
CA GLN A 113 4.90 16.89 3.01
C GLN A 113 3.67 16.93 2.14
N LEU A 114 2.54 16.38 2.61
CA LEU A 114 1.33 16.17 1.78
C LEU A 114 0.24 17.23 1.96
N ARG A 115 0.36 18.10 2.97
CA ARG A 115 -0.71 19.03 3.40
C ARG A 115 -2.06 18.34 3.57
N GLY A 116 -2.02 17.06 3.90
CA GLY A 116 -3.19 16.28 4.20
C GLY A 116 -3.63 16.48 5.65
N GLU A 117 -4.83 16.00 5.92
CA GLU A 117 -5.44 16.03 7.24
C GLU A 117 -5.77 14.62 7.69
N TYR A 118 -5.72 14.40 9.00
CA TYR A 118 -6.17 13.16 9.59
C TYR A 118 -7.62 13.30 10.03
N VAL A 119 -8.46 12.34 9.64
CA VAL A 119 -9.86 12.27 10.02
C VAL A 119 -10.07 11.06 10.93
N SER A 120 -10.28 11.32 12.23
CA SER A 120 -10.53 10.27 13.22
C SER A 120 -11.99 9.82 13.16
N HIS A 121 -12.24 8.61 12.64
CA HIS A 121 -13.56 7.95 12.66
C HIS A 121 -13.49 6.61 13.43
N GLY A 122 -12.61 6.52 14.45
CA GLY A 122 -12.42 5.29 15.21
C GLY A 122 -11.89 4.16 14.32
N LYS A 123 -12.74 3.16 14.04
CA LYS A 123 -12.41 2.03 13.14
C LYS A 123 -12.25 2.45 11.67
N GLU A 124 -12.83 3.57 11.28
CA GLU A 124 -12.78 4.09 9.90
C GLU A 124 -11.86 5.31 9.78
N SER A 125 -10.95 5.48 10.74
CA SER A 125 -9.99 6.58 10.72
C SER A 125 -9.18 6.55 9.43
N HIS A 126 -9.09 7.68 8.75
CA HIS A 126 -8.42 7.78 7.46
C HIS A 126 -7.67 9.10 7.35
N PHE A 127 -6.63 9.13 6.53
CA PHE A 127 -5.98 10.37 6.14
C PHE A 127 -6.58 10.85 4.82
N ARG A 128 -6.84 12.14 4.72
CA ARG A 128 -7.26 12.80 3.48
C ARG A 128 -6.12 13.67 2.98
N ILE A 129 -5.71 13.49 1.74
CA ILE A 129 -4.65 14.28 1.11
C ILE A 129 -5.26 15.03 -0.07
N PRO A 130 -5.28 16.37 -0.07
CA PRO A 130 -5.79 17.12 -1.21
C PRO A 130 -4.87 16.96 -2.43
N ARG A 131 -5.46 16.73 -3.61
CA ARG A 131 -4.72 16.68 -4.88
C ARG A 131 -4.41 18.07 -5.43
N LYS A 132 -5.14 19.11 -5.01
CA LYS A 132 -4.90 20.50 -5.39
C LYS A 132 -3.81 21.12 -4.50
N ILE A 133 -2.78 21.65 -5.15
CA ILE A 133 -1.79 22.57 -4.58
C ILE A 133 -2.25 23.99 -4.86
#